data_AF-W6KJD0-F1
#
_entry.id   AF-W6KJD0-F1
#
_cell.length_a   1.000
_cell.length_b   1.000
_cell.length_c   1.000
_cell.angle_alpha   90.00
_cell.angle_beta   90.00
_cell.angle_gamma   90.00
#
_symmetry.space_group_name_H-M   'P 1'
#
loop_
_entity.id
_entity.type
_entity.pdbx_description
1 polymer ?
#
loop_
_entity_poly.entity_id
_entity_poly.type
_entity_poly.pdbx_seq_one_letter_code
_entity_poly.pdbx_strand_id
1 'polypeptide(L)'
;MPVTQEQLRKRAELVRTGGKGSVRRTVKAHHRSSGDDKKVQGTLRRLGVTPFNDIDEATFYRQDGTSYYFSKPKVQASMQTQCFVVSGDYEVRTAEEEESKKE
;
A
#
# COMPACT_ATOMS: atom_id res chain seq x y z
N MET A 1 61.50 3.17 12.38
CA MET A 1 61.88 1.81 11.94
C MET A 1 60.98 1.40 10.80
N PRO A 2 61.50 1.09 9.60
CA PRO A 2 60.67 0.62 8.49
C PRO A 2 60.11 -0.77 8.81
N VAL A 3 58.83 -0.99 8.50
CA VAL A 3 58.15 -2.27 8.70
C VAL A 3 58.83 -3.33 7.85
N THR A 4 59.24 -4.44 8.45
CA THR A 4 59.92 -5.53 7.71
C THR A 4 58.92 -6.31 6.85
N GLN A 5 59.40 -6.86 5.74
CA GLN A 5 58.58 -7.57 4.76
C GLN A 5 57.82 -8.77 5.38
N GLU A 6 58.42 -9.43 6.38
CA GLU A 6 57.80 -10.52 7.14
C GLU A 6 56.65 -10.05 8.03
N GLN A 7 56.79 -8.89 8.67
CA GLN A 7 55.70 -8.29 9.45
C GLN A 7 54.54 -7.85 8.56
N LEU A 8 54.84 -7.46 7.31
CA LEU A 8 53.86 -7.11 6.31
C LEU A 8 53.08 -8.36 5.83
N ARG A 9 53.76 -9.48 5.58
CA ARG A 9 53.14 -10.77 5.23
C ARG A 9 52.24 -11.33 6.32
N LYS A 10 52.69 -11.33 7.58
CA LYS A 10 51.87 -11.77 8.73
C LYS A 10 50.60 -10.94 8.90
N ARG A 11 50.67 -9.63 8.62
CA ARG A 11 49.49 -8.75 8.66
C ARG A 11 48.55 -9.02 7.49
N ALA A 12 49.07 -9.31 6.30
CA ALA A 12 48.26 -9.66 5.13
C ALA A 12 47.44 -10.95 5.35
N GLU A 13 47.99 -11.96 6.03
CA GLU A 13 47.26 -13.18 6.39
C GLU A 13 46.11 -12.94 7.40
N LEU A 14 46.25 -11.92 8.27
CA LEU A 14 45.20 -11.54 9.22
C LEU A 14 44.06 -10.72 8.60
N VAL A 15 44.27 -10.11 7.44
CA VAL A 15 43.23 -9.33 6.73
C VAL A 15 42.26 -10.33 6.09
N ARG A 16 41.31 -10.81 6.91
CA ARG A 16 40.20 -11.67 6.52
C ARG A 16 39.17 -10.90 5.68
N THR A 17 39.50 -10.59 4.44
CA THR A 17 38.59 -10.06 3.41
C THR A 17 37.74 -11.16 2.78
N GLY A 18 37.05 -11.95 3.62
CA GLY A 18 36.03 -12.89 3.16
C GLY A 18 36.57 -14.11 2.40
N GLY A 19 36.97 -15.14 3.13
CA GLY A 19 37.26 -16.49 2.60
C GLY A 19 36.30 -17.55 3.14
N LYS A 20 36.48 -18.80 2.69
CA LYS A 20 35.75 -19.98 3.23
C LYS A 20 36.02 -20.10 4.73
N GLY A 21 34.99 -20.02 5.57
CA GLY A 21 35.10 -20.00 7.04
C GLY A 21 35.22 -18.61 7.69
N SER A 22 35.24 -17.51 6.91
CA SER A 22 35.11 -16.16 7.45
C SER A 22 33.67 -15.90 7.91
N VAL A 23 33.52 -15.22 9.06
CA VAL A 23 32.20 -14.81 9.56
C VAL A 23 31.54 -13.91 8.52
N ARG A 24 30.43 -14.37 7.94
CA ARG A 24 29.60 -13.55 7.06
C ARG A 24 28.71 -12.69 7.94
N ARG A 25 28.60 -11.40 7.62
CA ARG A 25 27.58 -10.54 8.22
C ARG A 25 26.21 -11.13 7.89
N THR A 26 25.44 -11.47 8.91
CA THR A 26 24.05 -11.91 8.74
C THR A 26 23.23 -10.76 8.15
N VAL A 27 22.74 -10.95 6.92
CA VAL A 27 21.79 -10.02 6.31
C VAL A 27 20.41 -10.35 6.85
N LYS A 28 19.80 -9.41 7.56
CA LYS A 28 18.40 -9.55 8.00
C LYS A 28 17.50 -9.34 6.78
N ALA A 29 16.91 -10.42 6.27
CA ALA A 29 15.88 -10.33 5.26
C ALA A 29 14.64 -9.65 5.87
N HIS A 30 14.34 -8.42 5.44
CA HIS A 30 13.10 -7.76 5.83
C HIS A 30 11.94 -8.42 5.10
N HIS A 31 11.19 -9.26 5.81
CA HIS A 31 9.90 -9.74 5.33
C HIS A 31 8.95 -8.54 5.25
N ARG A 32 8.57 -8.12 4.03
CA ARG A 32 7.51 -7.13 3.86
C ARG A 32 6.22 -7.79 4.32
N SER A 33 5.60 -7.28 5.38
CA SER A 33 4.28 -7.75 5.80
C SER A 33 3.29 -7.47 4.67
N SER A 34 2.67 -8.52 4.13
CA SER A 34 1.60 -8.45 3.14
C SER A 34 0.30 -7.99 3.82
N GLY A 35 0.27 -6.72 4.20
CA GLY A 35 -0.87 -6.09 4.85
C GLY A 35 -1.11 -4.73 4.24
N ASP A 36 -1.37 -4.69 2.93
CA ASP A 36 -1.55 -3.43 2.21
C ASP A 36 -2.78 -2.67 2.71
N ASP A 37 -3.83 -3.37 3.15
CA ASP A 37 -5.02 -2.74 3.73
C ASP A 37 -4.71 -1.87 4.97
N LYS A 38 -3.82 -2.31 5.86
CA LYS A 38 -3.41 -1.51 7.04
C LYS A 38 -2.68 -0.23 6.64
N LYS A 39 -1.89 -0.28 5.56
CA LYS A 39 -1.19 0.91 5.04
C LYS A 39 -2.20 1.88 4.42
N VAL A 40 -3.14 1.36 3.64
CA VAL A 40 -4.21 2.15 3.02
C VAL A 40 -5.03 2.84 4.11
N GLN A 41 -5.48 2.13 5.13
CA GLN A 41 -6.20 2.72 6.27
C GLN A 41 -5.39 3.80 6.99
N GLY A 42 -4.07 3.61 7.14
CA GLY A 42 -3.19 4.64 7.70
C GLY A 42 -3.13 5.91 6.86
N THR A 43 -3.06 5.77 5.53
CA THR A 43 -3.09 6.93 4.61
C THR A 43 -4.43 7.64 4.61
N LEU A 44 -5.53 6.89 4.66
CA LEU A 44 -6.89 7.44 4.72
C LEU A 44 -7.10 8.26 6.00
N ARG A 45 -6.67 7.76 7.16
CA ARG A 45 -6.71 8.53 8.41
C ARG A 45 -5.91 9.83 8.33
N ARG A 46 -4.77 9.84 7.63
CA ARG A 46 -3.97 11.06 7.43
C ARG A 46 -4.67 12.09 6.56
N LEU A 47 -5.47 11.65 5.58
CA LEU A 47 -6.30 12.51 4.75
C LEU A 47 -7.54 13.04 5.49
N GLY A 48 -7.76 12.63 6.74
CA GLY A 48 -8.87 13.09 7.56
C GLY A 48 -10.23 12.58 7.10
N VAL A 49 -10.28 11.47 6.36
CA VAL A 49 -11.57 10.87 5.99
C VAL A 49 -12.22 10.20 7.20
N THR A 50 -13.51 10.46 7.38
CA THR A 50 -14.34 9.88 8.43
C THR A 50 -15.36 8.92 7.81
N PRO A 51 -15.63 7.76 8.43
CA PRO A 51 -16.65 6.84 7.95
C PRO A 51 -18.05 7.45 8.07
N PHE A 52 -18.87 7.28 7.04
CA PHE A 52 -20.31 7.49 7.10
C PHE A 52 -21.02 6.16 7.32
N ASN A 53 -22.01 6.16 8.22
CA ASN A 53 -22.85 5.00 8.48
C ASN A 53 -24.16 5.12 7.68
N ASP A 54 -24.82 3.99 7.43
CA ASP A 54 -26.20 3.92 6.93
C ASP A 54 -26.42 4.54 5.53
N ILE A 55 -25.53 4.24 4.59
CA ILE A 55 -25.73 4.54 3.17
C ILE A 55 -26.32 3.32 2.48
N ASP A 56 -27.49 3.49 1.88
CA ASP A 56 -28.17 2.42 1.16
C ASP A 56 -27.52 2.15 -0.19
N GLU A 57 -27.16 3.19 -0.94
CA GLU A 57 -26.76 3.08 -2.35
C GLU A 57 -25.73 4.14 -2.74
N ALA A 58 -24.79 3.78 -3.62
CA ALA A 58 -23.93 4.73 -4.31
C ALA A 58 -23.79 4.37 -5.79
N THR A 59 -24.00 5.36 -6.66
CA THR A 59 -23.89 5.20 -8.12
C THR A 59 -22.81 6.12 -8.66
N PHE A 60 -21.89 5.56 -9.45
CA PHE A 60 -20.89 6.34 -10.19
C PHE A 60 -21.21 6.30 -11.68
N TYR A 61 -21.62 7.44 -12.22
CA TYR A 61 -21.87 7.60 -13.65
C TYR A 61 -20.55 7.87 -14.39
N ARG A 62 -20.26 7.06 -15.40
CA ARG A 62 -19.14 7.29 -16.31
C ARG A 62 -19.62 8.00 -17.57
N GLN A 63 -18.68 8.62 -18.27
CA GLN A 63 -18.93 9.29 -19.55
C GLN A 63 -19.30 8.30 -20.67
N ASP A 64 -18.93 7.03 -20.52
CA ASP A 64 -19.18 5.96 -21.50
C ASP A 64 -20.63 5.44 -21.50
N GLY A 65 -21.54 6.07 -20.75
CA GLY A 65 -22.94 5.63 -20.61
C GLY A 65 -23.14 4.41 -19.69
N THR A 66 -22.09 3.98 -18.99
CA THR A 66 -22.16 2.92 -17.98
C THR A 66 -22.09 3.49 -16.57
N SER A 67 -22.73 2.82 -15.62
CA SER A 67 -22.69 3.16 -14.20
C SER A 67 -22.08 2.03 -13.38
N TYR A 68 -21.43 2.38 -12.27
CA TYR A 68 -21.09 1.43 -11.21
C TYR A 68 -22.09 1.60 -10.08
N TYR A 69 -22.82 0.53 -9.77
CA TYR A 69 -23.80 0.49 -8.71
C TYR A 69 -23.25 -0.26 -7.49
N PHE A 70 -23.32 0.36 -6.31
CA PHE A 70 -22.95 -0.24 -5.05
C PHE A 70 -24.17 -0.35 -4.14
N SER A 71 -24.53 -1.58 -3.76
CA SER A 71 -25.56 -1.83 -2.73
C SER A 71 -24.91 -1.88 -1.36
N LYS A 72 -25.27 -0.94 -0.47
CA LYS A 72 -24.76 -0.80 0.92
C LYS A 72 -23.23 -0.74 1.03
N PRO A 73 -22.56 0.23 0.38
CA PRO A 73 -21.12 0.36 0.46
C PRO A 73 -20.63 0.88 1.81
N LYS A 74 -19.37 0.60 2.13
CA LYS A 74 -18.64 1.31 3.19
C LYS A 74 -18.08 2.59 2.61
N VAL A 75 -18.57 3.73 3.09
CA VAL A 75 -18.14 5.04 2.61
C VAL A 75 -17.36 5.76 3.69
N GLN A 76 -16.23 6.33 3.31
CA GLN A 76 -15.48 7.28 4.12
C GLN A 76 -15.35 8.57 3.33
N ALA A 77 -15.53 9.71 3.96
CA ALA A 77 -15.38 10.97 3.27
C ALA A 77 -14.79 12.05 4.16
N SER A 78 -14.20 13.05 3.52
CA SER A 78 -13.82 14.31 4.15
C SER A 78 -14.58 15.43 3.47
N MET A 79 -15.41 16.15 4.23
CA MET A 79 -16.15 17.32 3.74
C MET A 79 -15.21 18.48 3.41
N GLN A 80 -14.08 18.58 4.09
CA GLN A 80 -13.12 19.67 3.91
C GLN A 80 -12.35 19.54 2.59
N THR A 81 -11.94 18.31 2.23
CA THR A 81 -11.14 18.06 1.03
C THR A 81 -11.95 17.48 -0.13
N GLN A 82 -13.27 17.36 0.06
CA GLN A 82 -14.20 16.74 -0.91
C GLN A 82 -13.72 15.37 -1.42
N CYS A 83 -13.02 14.62 -0.55
CA CYS A 83 -12.51 13.29 -0.88
C CYS A 83 -13.52 12.24 -0.42
N PHE A 84 -13.94 11.37 -1.33
CA PHE A 84 -14.82 10.23 -1.05
C PHE A 84 -14.08 8.93 -1.34
N VAL A 85 -14.23 7.98 -0.43
CA VAL A 85 -13.68 6.63 -0.52
C VAL A 85 -14.84 5.69 -0.38
N VAL A 86 -15.16 4.99 -1.45
CA VAL A 86 -16.22 3.99 -1.49
C VAL A 86 -15.57 2.62 -1.59
N SER A 87 -15.95 1.70 -0.71
CA SER A 87 -15.43 0.34 -0.67
C SER A 87 -16.59 -0.64 -0.56
N GLY A 88 -16.63 -1.59 -1.49
CA GLY A 88 -17.68 -2.61 -1.56
C GLY A 88 -17.66 -3.30 -2.92
N ASP A 89 -18.45 -4.35 -3.03
CA ASP A 89 -18.71 -4.99 -4.31
C ASP A 89 -19.57 -4.06 -5.17
N TYR A 90 -19.34 -4.09 -6.49
CA TYR A 90 -20.07 -3.26 -7.44
C TYR A 90 -20.63 -4.09 -8.59
N GLU A 91 -21.75 -3.63 -9.11
CA GLU A 91 -22.33 -4.12 -10.36
C GLU A 91 -22.14 -3.06 -11.44
N VAL A 92 -21.85 -3.50 -12.67
CA VAL A 92 -21.82 -2.62 -13.83
C VAL A 92 -23.21 -2.62 -14.44
N ARG A 93 -23.83 -1.45 -14.55
CA ARG A 93 -25.15 -1.26 -15.16
C ARG A 93 -25.08 -0.23 -16.27
N THR A 94 -26.11 -0.19 -17.10
CA THR A 94 -26.29 0.85 -18.12
C THR A 94 -26.89 2.08 -17.45
N ALA A 95 -26.38 3.29 -17.71
CA ALA A 95 -26.78 4.50 -16.98
C ALA A 95 -28.29 4.81 -17.12
N GLU A 96 -28.89 4.42 -18.24
CA GLU A 96 -30.31 4.61 -18.57
C GLU A 96 -31.27 3.82 -17.66
N GLU A 97 -30.83 2.69 -17.09
CA GLU A 97 -31.65 1.84 -16.23
C GLU A 97 -31.81 2.38 -14.81
N GLU A 98 -30.95 3.30 -14.38
CA GLU A 98 -31.00 3.87 -13.02
C GLU A 98 -31.73 5.21 -12.97
N GLU A 99 -31.70 6.00 -14.05
CA GLU A 99 -32.48 7.25 -14.13
C GLU A 99 -33.99 6.96 -14.18
N SER A 100 -34.39 5.87 -14.84
CA SER A 100 -35.79 5.43 -14.96
C SER A 100 -36.39 4.83 -13.69
N LYS A 101 -35.58 4.48 -12.68
CA LYS A 101 -36.04 4.05 -11.35
C LYS A 101 -36.19 5.20 -10.36
N LYS A 102 -35.81 6.42 -10.76
CA LYS A 102 -35.82 7.60 -9.91
C LYS A 102 -37.09 8.46 -10.05
N GLU A 103 -37.93 8.14 -11.05
CA GLU A 103 -39.34 8.58 -11.15
C GLU A 103 -40.28 7.63 -10.39
#